data_AF-A0A523J9M3-F1
#
_entry.id   AF-A0A523J9M3-F1
#
_cell.length_a   1.000
_cell.length_b   1.000
_cell.length_c   1.000
_cell.angle_alpha   90.00
_cell.angle_beta   90.00
_cell.angle_gamma   90.00
#
_symmetry.space_group_name_H-M   'P 1'
#
loop_
_entity.id
_entity.type
_entity.pdbx_description
1 polymer ?
#
loop_
_entity_poly.entity_id
_entity_poly.type
_entity_poly.pdbx_seq_one_letter_code
_entity_poly.pdbx_strand_id
1 'polypeptide(L)'
;MFKILIIILVLFSANIKSYGAQEKECKEYKEISGSNYWHWQAYPGVKNFEDKDNIRTGRSKHSPSNICFTVDLHEVNDPLNRLIGYKIAVSELFNLHGGSIEVLKLYKWEKREKKYITALEQKILIYKSLIRSLVGTDITIDDQGEKWWHENKDYMNLSEDKQKLFLDAVAKKRKKPIHETNPEREISAEDFWIYSVSPAYEQTKITDKYIHGSVMTELSPYKFRVQKSKLNDRKTKENVYKSILENEIMYFKNVRESKELSYLKYATARLKNVTGLNYTDSQTWINWWDKNKDKLVLSKDGTVLVVGNP
;
A
#
# COMPACT_ATOMS: atom_id res chain seq x y z
N MET A 1 -65.48 27.27 -12.15
CA MET A 1 -64.50 26.94 -13.20
C MET A 1 -63.18 27.54 -12.76
N PHE A 2 -62.15 26.81 -12.34
CA PHE A 2 -61.39 25.79 -13.05
C PHE A 2 -60.82 24.77 -12.05
N LYS A 3 -60.87 23.48 -12.43
CA LYS A 3 -60.30 22.35 -11.71
C LYS A 3 -58.79 22.29 -11.97
N ILE A 4 -57.97 22.16 -10.93
CA ILE A 4 -56.57 21.73 -11.06
C ILE A 4 -56.56 20.21 -10.96
N LEU A 5 -56.21 19.57 -12.08
CA LEU A 5 -56.13 18.13 -12.26
C LEU A 5 -54.80 17.63 -11.70
N ILE A 6 -54.87 16.78 -10.69
CA ILE A 6 -53.74 15.97 -10.20
C ILE A 6 -53.49 14.88 -11.26
N ILE A 7 -52.32 14.91 -11.91
CA ILE A 7 -51.86 13.80 -12.75
C ILE A 7 -50.79 13.04 -11.98
N ILE A 8 -51.21 11.90 -11.45
CA ILE A 8 -50.36 10.78 -11.05
C ILE A 8 -49.94 10.07 -12.34
N LEU A 9 -48.63 9.94 -12.60
CA LEU A 9 -48.11 9.09 -13.67
C LEU A 9 -46.90 8.29 -13.17
N VAL A 10 -47.25 7.20 -12.48
CA VAL A 10 -46.78 5.82 -12.63
C VAL A 10 -45.47 5.61 -13.42
N LEU A 11 -44.45 5.20 -12.67
CA LEU A 11 -43.52 4.09 -12.95
C LEU A 11 -43.18 3.83 -14.44
N PHE A 12 -42.10 4.44 -14.90
CA PHE A 12 -41.19 3.77 -15.83
C PHE A 12 -39.94 3.32 -15.05
N SER A 13 -40.08 2.16 -14.42
CA SER A 13 -38.97 1.29 -14.09
C SER A 13 -38.30 0.83 -15.38
N ALA A 14 -37.41 1.68 -15.91
CA ALA A 14 -36.40 1.24 -16.85
C ALA A 14 -35.50 0.27 -16.10
N ASN A 15 -35.68 -1.02 -16.41
CA ASN A 15 -34.78 -2.11 -16.09
C ASN A 15 -33.37 -1.77 -16.57
N ILE A 16 -32.61 -1.02 -15.78
CA ILE A 16 -31.17 -1.22 -15.72
C ILE A 16 -31.04 -2.57 -15.02
N LYS A 17 -31.02 -3.63 -15.83
CA LYS A 17 -30.38 -4.87 -15.42
C LYS A 17 -29.01 -4.44 -14.93
N SER A 18 -28.88 -4.37 -13.61
CA SER A 18 -27.64 -4.56 -12.91
C SER A 18 -26.99 -5.76 -13.61
N TYR A 19 -26.01 -5.48 -14.47
CA TYR A 19 -25.03 -6.47 -14.81
C TYR A 19 -24.37 -6.78 -13.48
N GLY A 20 -24.93 -7.77 -12.79
CA GLY A 20 -24.32 -8.36 -11.61
C GLY A 20 -22.95 -8.80 -12.06
N ALA A 21 -21.95 -7.98 -11.75
CA ALA A 21 -20.60 -8.47 -11.63
C ALA A 21 -20.72 -9.58 -10.60
N GLN A 22 -20.74 -10.84 -11.06
CA GLN A 22 -20.57 -12.00 -10.20
C GLN A 22 -19.45 -11.65 -9.23
N GLU A 23 -19.78 -11.50 -7.95
CA GLU A 23 -18.79 -11.17 -6.92
C GLU A 23 -17.79 -12.32 -6.93
N LYS A 24 -16.63 -12.08 -7.54
CA LYS A 24 -15.60 -13.11 -7.66
C LYS A 24 -15.27 -13.60 -6.26
N GLU A 25 -15.44 -14.88 -5.99
CA GLU A 25 -15.18 -15.48 -4.68
C GLU A 25 -13.75 -15.19 -4.22
N CYS A 26 -13.57 -14.86 -2.92
CA CYS A 26 -12.25 -14.62 -2.33
C CYS A 26 -11.39 -15.89 -2.49
N LYS A 27 -10.24 -15.80 -3.15
CA LYS A 27 -9.32 -16.94 -3.33
C LYS A 27 -8.24 -16.99 -2.27
N GLU A 28 -7.97 -15.86 -1.64
CA GLU A 28 -6.93 -15.70 -0.63
C GLU A 28 -7.39 -14.66 0.40
N TYR A 29 -7.07 -14.89 1.66
CA TYR A 29 -7.31 -13.96 2.76
C TYR A 29 -5.97 -13.54 3.35
N LYS A 30 -5.75 -12.22 3.45
CA LYS A 30 -4.59 -11.65 4.10
C LYS A 30 -4.98 -10.91 5.37
N GLU A 31 -4.40 -11.31 6.49
CA GLU A 31 -4.57 -10.55 7.72
C GLU A 31 -3.86 -9.20 7.60
N ILE A 32 -4.55 -8.13 8.01
CA ILE A 32 -3.99 -6.78 8.08
C ILE A 32 -4.24 -6.21 9.48
N SER A 33 -3.36 -5.31 9.92
CA SER A 33 -3.57 -4.58 11.17
C SER A 33 -4.73 -3.57 11.08
N GLY A 34 -5.31 -3.22 12.22
CA GLY A 34 -6.36 -2.18 12.35
C GLY A 34 -5.94 -0.83 11.78
N SER A 35 -4.68 -0.43 11.98
CA SER A 35 -4.17 0.81 11.38
C SER A 35 -4.03 0.75 9.85
N ASN A 36 -3.72 -0.42 9.28
CA ASN A 36 -3.70 -0.57 7.82
C ASN A 36 -5.13 -0.54 7.28
N TYR A 37 -6.07 -1.16 7.98
CA TYR A 37 -7.48 -1.04 7.68
C TYR A 37 -7.92 0.43 7.64
N TRP A 38 -7.61 1.22 8.67
CA TRP A 38 -8.01 2.63 8.73
C TRP A 38 -7.30 3.53 7.73
N HIS A 39 -6.03 3.25 7.41
CA HIS A 39 -5.35 3.85 6.28
C HIS A 39 -6.18 3.62 5.01
N TRP A 40 -6.44 2.36 4.66
CA TRP A 40 -7.09 2.06 3.38
C TRP A 40 -8.52 2.57 3.34
N GLN A 41 -9.21 2.61 4.47
CA GLN A 41 -10.53 3.22 4.59
C GLN A 41 -10.48 4.72 4.30
N ALA A 42 -9.43 5.41 4.75
CA ALA A 42 -9.19 6.83 4.49
C ALA A 42 -8.74 7.13 3.04
N TYR A 43 -8.04 6.18 2.40
CA TYR A 43 -7.62 6.23 0.99
C TYR A 43 -8.62 5.54 0.02
N PRO A 44 -9.93 5.60 0.33
CA PRO A 44 -11.01 4.71 -0.15
C PRO A 44 -10.63 3.38 -0.85
N GLY A 45 -9.55 2.71 -0.43
CA GLY A 45 -8.93 1.59 -1.12
C GLY A 45 -9.57 0.23 -0.80
N VAL A 46 -10.57 0.23 0.07
CA VAL A 46 -11.29 -0.97 0.53
C VAL A 46 -12.80 -0.84 0.33
N LYS A 47 -13.48 -1.98 0.14
CA LYS A 47 -14.94 -2.08 -0.06
C LYS A 47 -15.48 -3.44 0.39
N ASN A 48 -16.81 -3.55 0.37
CA ASN A 48 -17.58 -4.79 0.60
C ASN A 48 -17.20 -5.44 1.93
N PHE A 49 -17.54 -4.76 3.02
CA PHE A 49 -17.22 -5.22 4.35
C PHE A 49 -18.29 -6.19 4.87
N GLU A 50 -17.83 -7.26 5.48
CA GLU A 50 -18.64 -8.19 6.25
C GLU A 50 -17.99 -8.41 7.61
N ASP A 51 -18.78 -8.24 8.66
CA ASP A 51 -18.36 -8.52 10.02
C ASP A 51 -18.93 -9.87 10.43
N LYS A 52 -18.06 -10.79 10.82
CA LYS A 52 -18.45 -12.09 11.35
C LYS A 52 -17.58 -12.44 12.55
N ASP A 53 -18.24 -12.84 13.62
CA ASP A 53 -17.62 -13.09 14.93
C ASP A 53 -16.85 -11.85 15.41
N ASN A 54 -15.52 -11.90 15.43
CA ASN A 54 -14.63 -10.79 15.79
C ASN A 54 -13.73 -10.33 14.64
N ILE A 55 -14.07 -10.67 13.41
CA ILE A 55 -13.26 -10.37 12.24
C ILE A 55 -14.08 -9.56 11.24
N ARG A 56 -13.50 -8.46 10.78
CA ARG A 56 -13.96 -7.76 9.59
C ARG A 56 -13.23 -8.28 8.37
N THR A 57 -14.00 -8.75 7.39
CA THR A 57 -13.51 -9.10 6.06
C THR A 57 -13.80 -7.95 5.11
N GLY A 58 -12.88 -7.68 4.18
CA GLY A 58 -13.17 -6.77 3.07
C GLY A 58 -12.31 -7.04 1.84
N ARG A 59 -12.49 -6.21 0.82
CA ARG A 59 -11.82 -6.34 -0.47
C ARG A 59 -11.06 -5.07 -0.84
N SER A 60 -9.86 -5.22 -1.37
CA SER A 60 -9.15 -4.09 -1.99
C SER A 60 -9.87 -3.67 -3.27
N LYS A 61 -10.04 -2.36 -3.49
CA LYS A 61 -10.57 -1.81 -4.75
C LYS A 61 -9.57 -1.88 -5.90
N HIS A 62 -8.28 -1.90 -5.58
CA HIS A 62 -7.20 -1.80 -6.56
C HIS A 62 -6.57 -3.14 -6.91
N SER A 63 -6.95 -4.22 -6.23
CA SER A 63 -6.44 -5.55 -6.51
C SER A 63 -7.29 -6.24 -7.58
N PRO A 64 -6.72 -6.55 -8.78
CA PRO A 64 -7.41 -7.36 -9.78
C PRO A 64 -7.49 -8.84 -9.37
N SER A 65 -6.74 -9.25 -8.34
CA SER A 65 -6.78 -10.59 -7.76
C SER A 65 -7.89 -10.68 -6.71
N ASN A 66 -8.45 -11.88 -6.54
CA ASN A 66 -9.49 -12.19 -5.55
C ASN A 66 -8.92 -12.22 -4.10
N ILE A 67 -8.02 -11.29 -3.77
CA ILE A 67 -7.40 -11.17 -2.45
C ILE A 67 -8.34 -10.35 -1.58
N CYS A 68 -8.84 -10.99 -0.55
CA CYS A 68 -9.60 -10.38 0.52
C CYS A 68 -8.68 -10.16 1.71
N PHE A 69 -9.04 -9.23 2.58
CA PHE A 69 -8.32 -9.04 3.83
C PHE A 69 -9.22 -9.34 5.00
N THR A 70 -8.61 -9.73 6.10
CA THR A 70 -9.22 -9.90 7.42
C THR A 70 -8.55 -8.96 8.40
N VAL A 71 -9.31 -8.43 9.35
CA VAL A 71 -8.77 -7.62 10.45
C VAL A 71 -9.61 -7.87 11.70
N ASP A 72 -8.95 -7.98 12.85
CA ASP A 72 -9.62 -8.13 14.14
C ASP A 72 -10.44 -6.86 14.46
N LEU A 73 -11.70 -7.05 14.84
CA LEU A 73 -12.61 -5.96 15.20
C LEU A 73 -12.13 -5.19 16.44
N HIS A 74 -11.42 -5.82 17.37
CA HIS A 74 -10.76 -5.11 18.47
C HIS A 74 -9.76 -4.09 17.93
N GLU A 75 -8.95 -4.46 16.94
CA GLU A 75 -8.00 -3.53 16.33
C GLU A 75 -8.69 -2.43 15.50
N VAL A 76 -9.80 -2.76 14.82
CA VAL A 76 -10.63 -1.76 14.11
C VAL A 76 -11.23 -0.75 15.08
N ASN A 77 -11.68 -1.22 16.25
CA ASN A 77 -12.35 -0.38 17.23
C ASN A 77 -11.38 0.41 18.12
N ASP A 78 -10.09 0.08 18.10
CA ASP A 78 -9.04 0.82 18.80
C ASP A 78 -8.84 2.22 18.17
N PRO A 79 -9.11 3.32 18.89
CA PRO A 79 -8.86 4.67 18.42
C PRO A 79 -7.40 4.91 18.03
N LEU A 80 -6.44 4.25 18.69
CA LEU A 80 -5.03 4.41 18.37
C LEU A 80 -4.72 3.90 16.95
N ASN A 81 -5.25 2.74 16.59
CA ASN A 81 -5.11 2.21 15.23
C ASN A 81 -5.71 3.16 14.19
N ARG A 82 -6.87 3.76 14.49
CA ARG A 82 -7.48 4.77 13.62
C ARG A 82 -6.63 6.02 13.47
N LEU A 83 -6.06 6.52 14.57
CA LEU A 83 -5.20 7.69 14.58
C LEU A 83 -3.98 7.47 13.69
N ILE A 84 -3.30 6.34 13.89
CA ILE A 84 -2.13 5.95 13.12
C ILE A 84 -2.51 5.79 11.64
N GLY A 85 -3.58 5.06 11.34
CA GLY A 85 -4.04 4.84 9.96
C GLY A 85 -4.32 6.15 9.21
N TYR A 86 -5.01 7.10 9.85
CA TYR A 86 -5.28 8.40 9.24
C TYR A 86 -4.02 9.25 9.05
N LYS A 87 -3.09 9.25 10.02
CA LYS A 87 -1.80 9.95 9.86
C LYS A 87 -0.99 9.37 8.69
N ILE A 88 -0.99 8.05 8.52
CA ILE A 88 -0.32 7.41 7.37
C ILE A 88 -0.99 7.85 6.07
N ALA A 89 -2.33 7.77 5.98
CA ALA A 89 -3.08 8.15 4.79
C ALA A 89 -2.84 9.61 4.37
N VAL A 90 -2.82 10.55 5.33
CA VAL A 90 -2.54 11.96 5.02
C VAL A 90 -1.10 12.16 4.53
N SER A 91 -0.12 11.50 5.16
CA SER A 91 1.27 11.58 4.72
C SER A 91 1.44 11.09 3.28
N GLU A 92 0.80 9.99 2.94
CA GLU A 92 0.79 9.44 1.60
C GLU A 92 0.09 10.34 0.60
N LEU A 93 -1.09 10.88 0.94
CA LEU A 93 -1.83 11.76 0.05
C LEU A 93 -1.01 13.01 -0.30
N PHE A 94 -0.20 13.54 0.63
CA PHE A 94 0.76 14.61 0.34
C PHE A 94 1.85 14.16 -0.64
N ASN A 95 2.47 13.00 -0.41
CA ASN A 95 3.49 12.44 -1.32
C ASN A 95 2.94 12.26 -2.75
N LEU A 96 1.76 11.63 -2.87
CA LEU A 96 1.10 11.36 -4.15
C LEU A 96 0.69 12.66 -4.85
N HIS A 97 0.24 13.66 -4.09
CA HIS A 97 -0.08 14.98 -4.59
C HIS A 97 1.17 15.69 -5.16
N GLY A 98 2.27 15.72 -4.40
CA GLY A 98 3.54 16.31 -4.84
C GLY A 98 4.06 15.66 -6.12
N GLY A 99 4.18 14.33 -6.14
CA GLY A 99 4.61 13.60 -7.35
C GLY A 99 3.68 13.81 -8.55
N SER A 100 2.36 13.88 -8.33
CA SER A 100 1.40 14.17 -9.41
C SER A 100 1.57 15.59 -9.98
N ILE A 101 1.91 16.57 -9.15
CA ILE A 101 2.20 17.94 -9.62
C ILE A 101 3.46 17.96 -10.49
N GLU A 102 4.51 17.25 -10.11
CA GLU A 102 5.74 17.17 -10.90
C GLU A 102 5.49 16.53 -12.26
N VAL A 103 4.77 15.40 -12.29
CA VAL A 103 4.38 14.74 -13.55
C VAL A 103 3.51 15.67 -14.40
N LEU A 104 2.60 16.43 -13.79
CA LEU A 104 1.74 17.38 -14.52
C LEU A 104 2.56 18.49 -15.18
N LYS A 105 3.57 19.03 -14.49
CA LYS A 105 4.51 20.02 -15.06
C LYS A 105 5.24 19.44 -16.28
N LEU A 106 5.74 18.22 -16.16
CA LEU A 106 6.41 17.50 -17.26
C LEU A 106 5.46 17.28 -18.45
N TYR A 107 4.25 16.78 -18.21
CA TYR A 107 3.29 16.49 -19.28
C TYR A 107 2.85 17.75 -20.05
N LYS A 108 2.69 18.87 -19.34
CA LYS A 108 2.42 20.17 -19.96
C LYS A 108 3.60 20.65 -20.81
N TRP A 109 4.83 20.48 -20.31
CA TRP A 109 6.05 20.82 -21.05
C TRP A 109 6.24 19.97 -22.31
N GLU A 110 6.03 18.65 -22.21
CA GLU A 110 6.09 17.70 -23.33
C GLU A 110 4.90 17.81 -24.30
N LYS A 111 3.94 18.71 -24.06
CA LYS A 111 2.70 18.87 -24.85
C LYS A 111 1.95 17.54 -25.05
N ARG A 112 1.88 16.72 -23.99
CA ARG A 112 1.12 15.45 -24.00
C ARG A 112 -0.35 15.69 -24.30
N GLU A 113 -1.03 14.62 -24.74
CA GLU A 113 -2.47 14.69 -25.02
C GLU A 113 -3.26 15.23 -23.83
N LYS A 114 -4.18 16.16 -24.11
CA LYS A 114 -5.02 16.84 -23.11
C LYS A 114 -5.71 15.88 -22.15
N LYS A 115 -6.10 14.69 -22.61
CA LYS A 115 -6.76 13.66 -21.77
C LYS A 115 -5.92 13.24 -20.56
N TYR A 116 -4.60 13.11 -20.71
CA TYR A 116 -3.72 12.71 -19.61
C TYR A 116 -3.54 13.84 -18.61
N ILE A 117 -3.44 15.07 -19.10
CA ILE A 117 -3.40 16.28 -18.26
C ILE A 117 -4.67 16.40 -17.43
N THR A 118 -5.86 16.29 -18.06
CA THR A 118 -7.15 16.35 -17.36
C THR A 118 -7.29 15.24 -16.31
N ALA A 119 -6.92 14.00 -16.63
CA ALA A 119 -7.00 12.90 -15.67
C ALA A 119 -6.10 13.14 -14.44
N LEU A 120 -4.89 13.67 -14.65
CA LEU A 120 -3.97 13.98 -13.57
C LEU A 120 -4.45 15.15 -12.71
N GLU A 121 -5.01 16.19 -13.32
CA GLU A 121 -5.64 17.31 -12.60
C GLU A 121 -6.82 16.84 -11.74
N GLN A 122 -7.67 15.94 -12.25
CA GLN A 122 -8.75 15.34 -11.48
C GLN A 122 -8.22 14.53 -10.29
N LYS A 123 -7.17 13.74 -10.50
CA LYS A 123 -6.52 12.93 -9.45
C LYS A 123 -5.97 13.83 -8.33
N ILE A 124 -5.31 14.93 -8.70
CA ILE A 124 -4.83 15.96 -7.75
C ILE A 124 -5.99 16.54 -6.94
N LEU A 125 -7.11 16.88 -7.58
CA LEU A 125 -8.30 17.40 -6.88
C LEU A 125 -8.89 16.40 -5.88
N ILE A 126 -8.93 15.11 -6.24
CA ILE A 126 -9.38 14.04 -5.34
C ILE A 126 -8.48 13.97 -4.11
N TYR A 127 -7.15 13.98 -4.30
CA TYR A 127 -6.20 13.98 -3.18
C TYR A 127 -6.38 15.17 -2.25
N LYS A 128 -6.59 16.37 -2.83
CA LYS A 128 -6.89 17.56 -2.04
C LYS A 128 -8.15 17.39 -1.19
N SER A 129 -9.21 16.86 -1.79
CA SER A 129 -10.47 16.62 -1.09
C SER A 129 -10.31 15.63 0.07
N LEU A 130 -9.58 14.52 -0.16
CA LEU A 130 -9.35 13.50 0.86
C LEU A 130 -8.54 14.05 2.05
N ILE A 131 -7.46 14.79 1.80
CA ILE A 131 -6.68 15.42 2.87
C ILE A 131 -7.55 16.35 3.71
N ARG A 132 -8.38 17.21 3.09
CA ARG A 132 -9.31 18.10 3.82
C ARG A 132 -10.37 17.33 4.61
N SER A 133 -10.82 16.19 4.10
CA SER A 133 -11.79 15.37 4.81
C SER A 133 -11.19 14.74 6.06
N LEU A 134 -9.90 14.40 6.01
CA LEU A 134 -9.17 13.74 7.10
C LEU A 134 -8.58 14.72 8.10
N VAL A 135 -8.18 15.92 7.68
CA VAL A 135 -7.59 16.93 8.56
C VAL A 135 -8.61 18.04 8.79
N GLY A 136 -9.06 18.20 10.03
CA GLY A 136 -10.09 19.16 10.43
C GLY A 136 -9.67 20.63 10.41
N THR A 137 -8.48 20.95 9.90
CA THR A 137 -7.98 22.33 9.73
C THR A 137 -7.96 22.70 8.25
N ASP A 138 -8.20 23.98 7.95
CA ASP A 138 -8.00 24.57 6.63
C ASP A 138 -6.51 24.62 6.27
N ILE A 139 -5.97 23.47 5.88
CA ILE A 139 -4.62 23.32 5.33
C ILE A 139 -4.64 23.67 3.85
N THR A 140 -3.71 24.52 3.44
CA THR A 140 -3.36 24.67 2.03
C THR A 140 -2.74 23.36 1.55
N ILE A 141 -3.11 22.86 0.37
CA ILE A 141 -2.58 21.59 -0.14
C ILE A 141 -1.66 21.93 -1.31
N ASP A 142 -0.47 22.31 -0.90
CA ASP A 142 0.70 22.78 -1.65
C ASP A 142 1.96 22.48 -0.81
N ASP A 143 3.12 22.95 -1.27
CA ASP A 143 4.40 22.73 -0.59
C ASP A 143 4.39 23.29 0.86
N GLN A 144 3.61 24.34 1.14
CA GLN A 144 3.47 24.89 2.50
C GLN A 144 2.65 23.95 3.38
N GLY A 145 1.58 23.36 2.83
CA GLY A 145 0.79 22.32 3.47
C GLY A 145 1.57 21.06 3.82
N GLU A 146 2.36 20.58 2.87
CA GLU A 146 3.22 19.41 3.06
C GLU A 146 4.25 19.66 4.16
N LYS A 147 4.95 20.80 4.10
CA LYS A 147 5.88 21.21 5.15
C LYS A 147 5.19 21.31 6.51
N TRP A 148 4.02 21.96 6.57
CA TRP A 148 3.23 22.04 7.80
C TRP A 148 2.90 20.63 8.31
N TRP A 149 2.47 19.71 7.44
CA TRP A 149 2.15 18.35 7.84
C TRP A 149 3.37 17.65 8.46
N HIS A 150 4.54 17.74 7.82
CA HIS A 150 5.77 17.15 8.36
C HIS A 150 6.16 17.69 9.74
N GLU A 151 5.94 18.97 10.00
CA GLU A 151 6.21 19.61 11.29
C GLU A 151 5.19 19.25 12.39
N ASN A 152 3.97 18.83 12.00
CA ASN A 152 2.84 18.72 12.92
C ASN A 152 2.29 17.30 13.11
N LYS A 153 2.54 16.37 12.17
CA LYS A 153 1.91 15.04 12.12
C LYS A 153 1.99 14.23 13.41
N ASP A 154 3.09 14.32 14.15
CA ASP A 154 3.27 13.56 15.39
C ASP A 154 2.48 14.15 16.58
N TYR A 155 2.00 15.39 16.45
CA TYR A 155 1.12 16.07 17.41
C TYR A 155 -0.36 16.07 16.99
N MET A 156 -0.70 15.39 15.89
CA MET A 156 -2.09 15.25 15.49
C MET A 156 -2.79 14.23 16.39
N ASN A 157 -4.06 14.50 16.71
CA ASN A 157 -4.96 13.63 17.46
C ASN A 157 -6.27 13.41 16.69
N LEU A 158 -7.03 12.38 17.07
CA LEU A 158 -8.38 12.13 16.58
C LEU A 158 -9.38 13.06 17.25
N SER A 159 -10.26 13.67 16.46
CA SER A 159 -11.46 14.36 16.95
C SER A 159 -12.34 13.45 17.78
N GLU A 160 -13.23 14.03 18.58
CA GLU A 160 -14.14 13.28 19.47
C GLU A 160 -15.06 12.32 18.70
N ASP A 161 -15.52 12.72 17.52
CA ASP A 161 -16.31 11.88 16.60
C ASP A 161 -15.47 10.82 15.86
N LYS A 162 -14.14 10.83 16.08
CA LYS A 162 -13.13 9.96 15.47
C LYS A 162 -13.08 10.03 13.94
N GLN A 163 -13.61 11.08 13.33
CA GLN A 163 -13.67 11.22 11.87
C GLN A 163 -12.50 12.02 11.29
N LYS A 164 -11.88 12.88 12.09
CA LYS A 164 -10.85 13.82 11.61
C LYS A 164 -9.64 13.86 12.52
N LEU A 165 -8.54 14.33 11.98
CA LEU A 165 -7.33 14.69 12.68
C LEU A 165 -7.35 16.18 13.00
N PHE A 166 -6.96 16.54 14.21
CA PHE A 166 -6.71 17.93 14.59
C PHE A 166 -5.34 18.07 15.25
N LEU A 167 -4.77 19.27 15.19
CA LEU A 167 -3.51 19.56 15.85
C LEU A 167 -3.73 19.77 17.34
N ASP A 168 -3.17 18.91 18.19
CA ASP A 168 -3.18 19.13 19.62
C ASP A 168 -2.10 20.16 19.99
N ALA A 169 -2.55 21.40 20.20
CA ALA A 169 -1.69 22.52 20.55
C ALA A 169 -0.96 22.32 21.89
N VAL A 170 -1.54 21.57 22.84
CA VAL A 170 -0.94 21.30 24.15
C VAL A 170 0.21 20.30 24.00
N ALA A 171 -0.01 19.21 23.26
CA ALA A 171 1.01 18.23 22.92
C ALA A 171 2.18 18.88 22.16
N LYS A 172 1.88 19.72 21.16
CA LYS A 172 2.88 20.49 20.41
C LYS A 172 3.67 21.45 21.30
N LYS A 173 2.99 22.23 22.15
CA LYS A 173 3.65 23.17 23.09
C LYS A 173 4.59 22.44 24.05
N ARG A 174 4.20 21.24 24.49
CA ARG A 174 5.01 20.39 25.38
C ARG A 174 6.08 19.57 24.64
N LYS A 175 6.12 19.63 23.30
CA LYS A 175 6.96 18.77 22.45
C LYS A 175 6.81 17.29 22.81
N LYS A 176 5.59 16.88 23.16
CA LYS A 176 5.27 15.49 23.50
C LYS A 176 4.42 14.92 22.36
N PRO A 177 4.98 14.09 21.48
CA PRO A 177 4.21 13.42 20.43
C PRO A 177 3.02 12.68 21.01
N ILE A 178 1.88 12.73 20.32
CA ILE A 178 0.71 11.96 20.71
C ILE A 178 0.95 10.50 20.38
N HIS A 179 1.40 10.21 19.16
CA HIS A 179 1.93 8.93 18.71
C HIS A 179 2.72 9.15 17.42
N GLU A 180 3.75 8.33 17.20
CA GLU A 180 4.51 8.37 15.95
C GLU A 180 3.62 8.01 14.76
N THR A 181 3.74 8.77 13.68
CA THR A 181 2.99 8.53 12.43
C THR A 181 3.33 7.19 11.80
N ASN A 182 4.54 6.69 12.04
CA ASN A 182 5.05 5.45 11.48
C ASN A 182 5.80 4.69 12.57
N PRO A 183 5.07 4.09 13.53
CA PRO A 183 5.69 3.36 14.61
C PRO A 183 6.37 2.13 14.04
N GLU A 184 7.52 1.79 14.61
CA GLU A 184 8.20 0.54 14.29
C GLU A 184 7.34 -0.65 14.70
N ARG A 185 7.05 -1.54 13.75
CA ARG A 185 6.24 -2.76 14.00
C ARG A 185 7.10 -4.00 14.09
N GLU A 186 6.74 -4.93 14.97
CA GLU A 186 7.33 -6.26 14.90
C GLU A 186 6.73 -7.03 13.72
N ILE A 187 7.57 -7.56 12.84
CA ILE A 187 7.15 -8.36 11.68
C ILE A 187 7.59 -9.82 11.80
N SER A 188 7.00 -10.67 10.96
CA SER A 188 7.37 -12.08 10.81
C SER A 188 8.77 -12.22 10.16
N ALA A 189 9.34 -13.43 10.22
CA ALA A 189 10.60 -13.71 9.53
C ALA A 189 10.39 -13.68 8.01
N GLU A 190 9.23 -14.15 7.55
CA GLU A 190 8.81 -14.18 6.17
C GLU A 190 8.75 -12.77 5.58
N ASP A 191 8.02 -11.86 6.24
CA ASP A 191 7.92 -10.46 5.82
C ASP A 191 9.29 -9.79 5.80
N PHE A 192 10.14 -10.09 6.79
CA PHE A 192 11.49 -9.57 6.81
C PHE A 192 12.27 -9.98 5.56
N TRP A 193 12.25 -11.26 5.18
CA TRP A 193 12.94 -11.75 3.99
C TRP A 193 12.35 -11.21 2.68
N ILE A 194 11.04 -10.93 2.66
CA ILE A 194 10.36 -10.25 1.55
C ILE A 194 10.89 -8.81 1.38
N TYR A 195 11.02 -8.09 2.49
CA TYR A 195 11.48 -6.70 2.49
C TYR A 195 12.99 -6.59 2.28
N SER A 196 13.80 -7.47 2.87
CA SER A 196 15.27 -7.35 2.84
C SER A 196 15.87 -7.40 1.44
N VAL A 197 15.16 -7.98 0.47
CA VAL A 197 15.58 -8.04 -0.94
C VAL A 197 14.98 -6.91 -1.79
N SER A 198 14.11 -6.07 -1.22
CA SER A 198 13.57 -4.90 -1.91
C SER A 198 14.68 -3.86 -2.15
N PRO A 199 14.76 -3.26 -3.34
CA PRO A 199 15.61 -2.10 -3.59
C PRO A 199 15.31 -0.90 -2.68
N ALA A 200 14.13 -0.88 -2.07
CA ALA A 200 13.66 0.17 -1.17
C ALA A 200 13.93 -0.13 0.32
N TYR A 201 14.62 -1.23 0.63
CA TYR A 201 14.97 -1.59 2.00
C TYR A 201 16.19 -0.81 2.50
N GLU A 202 16.03 -0.25 3.70
CA GLU A 202 17.08 0.41 4.46
C GLU A 202 17.17 -0.26 5.83
N GLN A 203 18.32 -0.88 6.11
CA GLN A 203 18.61 -1.34 7.47
C GLN A 203 19.00 -0.13 8.32
N THR A 204 18.24 0.12 9.37
CA THR A 204 18.42 1.32 10.19
C THR A 204 19.25 1.05 11.44
N LYS A 205 19.10 -0.13 12.06
CA LYS A 205 19.81 -0.47 13.31
C LYS A 205 19.83 -1.98 13.56
N ILE A 206 20.90 -2.47 14.18
CA ILE A 206 20.98 -3.83 14.74
C ILE A 206 21.20 -3.72 16.25
N THR A 207 20.39 -4.43 17.03
CA THR A 207 20.55 -4.59 18.49
C THR A 207 20.76 -6.06 18.84
N ASP A 208 21.04 -6.40 20.10
CA ASP A 208 21.26 -7.80 20.51
C ASP A 208 20.05 -8.70 20.21
N LYS A 209 18.83 -8.16 20.32
CA LYS A 209 17.58 -8.93 20.14
C LYS A 209 16.92 -8.72 18.78
N TYR A 210 17.05 -7.55 18.17
CA TYR A 210 16.28 -7.16 17.00
C TYR A 210 17.14 -6.66 15.84
N ILE A 211 16.67 -6.90 14.62
CA ILE A 211 17.06 -6.13 13.44
C ILE A 211 15.95 -5.12 13.17
N HIS A 212 16.32 -3.86 13.02
CA HIS A 212 15.43 -2.75 12.72
C HIS A 212 15.66 -2.31 11.27
N GLY A 213 14.57 -2.05 10.56
CA GLY A 213 14.62 -1.65 9.17
C GLY A 213 13.46 -0.77 8.78
N SER A 214 13.58 -0.19 7.60
CA SER A 214 12.48 0.44 6.90
C SER A 214 12.45 -0.01 5.46
N VAL A 215 11.27 -0.09 4.86
CA VAL A 215 11.12 -0.29 3.42
C VAL A 215 10.27 0.83 2.86
N MET A 216 10.73 1.50 1.80
CA MET A 216 9.87 2.43 1.08
C MET A 216 8.80 1.61 0.35
N THR A 217 7.56 1.71 0.82
CA THR A 217 6.41 1.23 0.05
C THR A 217 6.06 2.28 -1.01
N GLU A 218 5.11 1.99 -1.91
CA GLU A 218 4.61 2.98 -2.88
C GLU A 218 4.15 4.30 -2.25
N LEU A 219 3.91 4.31 -0.94
CA LEU A 219 3.08 5.27 -0.24
C LEU A 219 3.83 5.99 0.90
N SER A 220 4.63 5.25 1.68
CA SER A 220 5.46 5.77 2.77
C SER A 220 6.55 4.77 3.19
N PRO A 221 7.62 5.20 3.88
CA PRO A 221 8.52 4.26 4.52
C PRO A 221 7.74 3.48 5.57
N TYR A 222 7.83 2.15 5.57
CA TYR A 222 7.26 1.28 6.61
C TYR A 222 8.37 0.86 7.55
N LYS A 223 8.32 1.27 8.82
CA LYS A 223 9.32 0.91 9.83
C LYS A 223 8.98 -0.40 10.51
N PHE A 224 9.97 -1.26 10.68
CA PHE A 224 9.79 -2.55 11.30
C PHE A 224 11.00 -2.98 12.14
N ARG A 225 10.75 -3.94 13.01
CA ARG A 225 11.75 -4.76 13.68
C ARG A 225 11.42 -6.23 13.53
N VAL A 226 12.44 -7.07 13.55
CA VAL A 226 12.28 -8.53 13.58
C VAL A 226 13.22 -9.12 14.62
N GLN A 227 12.74 -10.11 15.37
CA GLN A 227 13.58 -10.81 16.34
C GLN A 227 14.64 -11.62 15.62
N LYS A 228 15.91 -11.44 15.98
CA LYS A 228 17.03 -12.19 15.37
C LYS A 228 16.86 -13.70 15.48
N SER A 229 16.34 -14.19 16.60
CA SER A 229 16.09 -15.61 16.84
C SER A 229 15.11 -16.24 15.84
N LYS A 230 14.17 -15.46 15.29
CA LYS A 230 13.20 -15.91 14.27
C LYS A 230 13.82 -16.05 12.88
N LEU A 231 15.02 -15.51 12.64
CA LEU A 231 15.65 -15.48 11.32
C LEU A 231 16.56 -16.68 11.01
N ASN A 232 16.73 -17.59 11.97
CA ASN A 232 17.65 -18.74 11.81
C ASN A 232 17.08 -19.85 10.92
N ASP A 233 15.79 -19.82 10.59
CA ASP A 233 15.18 -20.81 9.72
C ASP A 233 15.54 -20.57 8.25
N ARG A 234 16.55 -21.31 7.81
CA ARG A 234 17.01 -21.32 6.42
C ARG A 234 15.93 -21.78 5.44
N LYS A 235 15.05 -22.71 5.83
CA LYS A 235 14.04 -23.24 4.92
C LYS A 235 12.95 -22.21 4.66
N THR A 236 12.54 -21.49 5.69
CA THR A 236 11.62 -20.34 5.55
C THR A 236 12.18 -19.30 4.58
N LYS A 237 13.45 -18.90 4.74
CA LYS A 237 14.11 -17.97 3.80
C LYS A 237 14.12 -18.50 2.36
N GLU A 238 14.49 -19.76 2.16
CA GLU A 238 14.49 -20.38 0.82
C GLU A 238 13.10 -20.34 0.17
N ASN A 239 12.06 -20.72 0.91
CA ASN A 239 10.69 -20.74 0.40
C ASN A 239 10.21 -19.33 0.04
N VAL A 240 10.50 -18.33 0.88
CA VAL A 240 10.18 -16.93 0.61
C VAL A 240 10.88 -16.45 -0.67
N TYR A 241 12.17 -16.72 -0.81
CA TYR A 241 12.93 -16.33 -2.00
C TYR A 241 12.39 -16.98 -3.27
N LYS A 242 12.01 -18.26 -3.20
CA LYS A 242 11.36 -18.97 -4.31
C LYS A 242 10.03 -18.32 -4.69
N SER A 243 9.21 -17.98 -3.71
CA SER A 243 7.92 -17.30 -3.94
C SER A 243 8.09 -15.92 -4.56
N ILE A 244 9.06 -15.11 -4.09
CA ILE A 244 9.37 -13.81 -4.71
C ILE A 244 9.76 -14.00 -6.17
N LEU A 245 10.69 -14.91 -6.44
CA LEU A 245 11.15 -15.22 -7.79
C LEU A 245 9.99 -15.66 -8.69
N GLU A 246 9.15 -16.58 -8.24
CA GLU A 246 7.96 -17.03 -8.99
C GLU A 246 7.00 -15.88 -9.28
N ASN A 247 6.71 -15.03 -8.29
CA ASN A 247 5.79 -13.90 -8.45
C ASN A 247 6.28 -12.89 -9.50
N GLU A 248 7.56 -12.51 -9.45
CA GLU A 248 8.12 -11.56 -10.43
C GLU A 248 8.19 -12.18 -11.84
N ILE A 249 8.49 -13.48 -11.96
CA ILE A 249 8.47 -14.19 -13.25
C ILE A 249 7.04 -14.29 -13.80
N MET A 250 6.06 -14.60 -12.96
CA MET A 250 4.65 -14.63 -13.36
C MET A 250 4.16 -13.26 -13.80
N TYR A 251 4.63 -12.18 -13.18
CA TYR A 251 4.41 -10.82 -13.66
C TYR A 251 4.97 -10.65 -15.08
N PHE A 252 6.24 -11.00 -15.32
CA PHE A 252 6.85 -10.92 -16.65
C PHE A 252 6.09 -11.72 -17.72
N LYS A 253 5.56 -12.89 -17.38
CA LYS A 253 4.78 -13.74 -18.30
C LYS A 253 3.40 -13.16 -18.64
N ASN A 254 2.73 -12.54 -17.67
CA ASN A 254 1.35 -12.08 -17.81
C ASN A 254 1.23 -10.65 -18.36
N VAL A 255 2.27 -9.86 -18.22
CA VAL A 255 2.28 -8.47 -18.64
C VAL A 255 2.66 -8.41 -20.12
N ARG A 256 1.67 -8.11 -20.98
CA ARG A 256 1.89 -7.72 -22.38
C ARG A 256 2.71 -6.43 -22.39
N GLU A 257 4.04 -6.54 -22.36
CA GLU A 257 5.01 -5.43 -22.47
C GLU A 257 4.46 -4.10 -21.92
N SER A 258 4.01 -4.08 -20.66
CA SER A 258 3.60 -2.80 -20.07
C SER A 258 4.87 -1.95 -20.03
N LYS A 259 4.86 -0.84 -20.76
CA LYS A 259 5.94 0.14 -20.90
C LYS A 259 6.32 0.84 -19.58
N GLU A 260 5.94 0.30 -18.43
CA GLU A 260 6.36 0.76 -17.11
C GLU A 260 7.77 0.26 -16.81
N LEU A 261 8.74 0.97 -17.41
CA LEU A 261 10.17 0.79 -17.17
C LEU A 261 10.52 0.85 -15.67
N SER A 262 9.73 1.55 -14.86
CA SER A 262 9.88 1.65 -13.40
C SER A 262 9.68 0.32 -12.70
N TYR A 263 8.59 -0.41 -12.99
CA TYR A 263 8.35 -1.72 -12.37
C TYR A 263 9.35 -2.76 -12.86
N LEU A 264 9.67 -2.79 -14.16
CA LEU A 264 10.67 -3.71 -14.69
C LEU A 264 12.03 -3.52 -13.99
N LYS A 265 12.46 -2.26 -13.79
CA LYS A 265 13.69 -1.95 -13.06
C LYS A 265 13.63 -2.41 -11.59
N TYR A 266 12.49 -2.22 -10.94
CA TYR A 266 12.29 -2.67 -9.56
C TYR A 266 12.34 -4.20 -9.45
N ALA A 267 11.56 -4.91 -10.28
CA ALA A 267 11.48 -6.36 -10.31
C ALA A 267 12.85 -6.99 -10.64
N THR A 268 13.54 -6.50 -11.66
CA THR A 268 14.89 -6.99 -12.01
C THR A 268 15.91 -6.77 -10.90
N ALA A 269 15.89 -5.62 -10.21
CA ALA A 269 16.74 -5.37 -9.07
C ALA A 269 16.43 -6.32 -7.89
N ARG A 270 15.16 -6.62 -7.66
CA ARG A 270 14.74 -7.59 -6.64
C ARG A 270 15.16 -9.01 -6.98
N LEU A 271 14.99 -9.44 -8.23
CA LEU A 271 15.43 -10.74 -8.73
C LEU A 271 16.95 -10.91 -8.61
N LYS A 272 17.71 -9.84 -8.86
CA LYS A 272 19.15 -9.80 -8.60
C LYS A 272 19.48 -9.99 -7.12
N ASN A 273 18.77 -9.34 -6.22
CA ASN A 273 19.00 -9.50 -4.78
C ASN A 273 18.66 -10.92 -4.29
N VAL A 274 17.70 -11.60 -4.94
CA VAL A 274 17.31 -12.98 -4.60
C VAL A 274 18.27 -14.02 -5.18
N THR A 275 18.82 -13.82 -6.39
CA THR A 275 19.56 -14.87 -7.12
C THR A 275 21.05 -14.54 -7.35
N GLY A 276 21.47 -13.30 -7.16
CA GLY A 276 22.78 -12.79 -7.54
C GLY A 276 22.99 -12.58 -9.05
N LEU A 277 22.01 -12.95 -9.89
CA LEU A 277 22.10 -12.81 -11.36
C LEU A 277 21.67 -11.41 -11.81
N ASN A 278 22.22 -10.93 -12.92
CA ASN A 278 22.05 -9.54 -13.36
C ASN A 278 21.53 -9.45 -14.81
N TYR A 279 20.42 -10.13 -15.11
CA TYR A 279 19.75 -10.00 -16.41
C TYR A 279 18.92 -8.72 -16.47
N THR A 280 18.98 -8.03 -17.61
CA THR A 280 18.31 -6.73 -17.80
C THR A 280 16.96 -6.83 -18.49
N ASP A 281 16.64 -7.98 -19.09
CA ASP A 281 15.40 -8.21 -19.84
C ASP A 281 14.55 -9.33 -19.21
N SER A 282 13.23 -9.23 -19.37
CA SER A 282 12.26 -10.17 -18.82
C SER A 282 12.35 -11.56 -19.45
N GLN A 283 12.68 -11.65 -20.74
CA GLN A 283 12.68 -12.93 -21.46
C GLN A 283 13.82 -13.84 -20.98
N THR A 284 15.00 -13.28 -20.73
CA THR A 284 16.13 -14.03 -20.15
C THR A 284 15.80 -14.56 -18.76
N TRP A 285 15.11 -13.76 -17.93
CA TRP A 285 14.61 -14.20 -16.62
C TRP A 285 13.62 -15.37 -16.74
N ILE A 286 12.66 -15.27 -17.65
CA ILE A 286 11.67 -16.33 -17.92
C ILE A 286 12.37 -17.63 -18.35
N ASN A 287 13.27 -17.55 -19.34
CA ASN A 287 13.98 -18.71 -19.86
C ASN A 287 14.84 -19.39 -18.79
N TRP A 288 15.51 -18.59 -17.95
CA TRP A 288 16.30 -19.12 -16.84
C TRP A 288 15.41 -19.81 -15.80
N TRP A 289 14.27 -19.21 -15.44
CA TRP A 289 13.33 -19.81 -14.49
C TRP A 289 12.81 -21.16 -14.98
N ASP A 290 12.33 -21.24 -16.23
CA ASP A 290 11.74 -22.45 -16.78
C ASP A 290 12.74 -23.62 -16.83
N LYS A 291 14.05 -23.32 -16.96
CA LYS A 291 15.12 -24.32 -16.94
C LYS A 291 15.50 -24.78 -15.52
N ASN A 292 15.39 -23.93 -14.51
CA ASN A 292 16.06 -24.12 -13.22
C ASN A 292 15.16 -24.20 -12.00
N LYS A 293 13.88 -23.81 -12.08
CA LYS A 293 12.96 -23.64 -10.93
C LYS A 293 12.98 -24.80 -9.91
N ASP A 294 13.01 -26.04 -10.41
CA ASP A 294 12.91 -27.24 -9.57
C ASP A 294 14.22 -27.58 -8.84
N LYS A 295 15.33 -26.95 -9.24
CA LYS A 295 16.68 -27.17 -8.69
C LYS A 295 17.13 -26.03 -7.77
N LEU A 296 16.30 -25.02 -7.58
CA LEU A 296 16.71 -23.86 -6.79
C LEU A 296 16.81 -24.22 -5.31
N VAL A 297 17.92 -23.84 -4.70
CA VAL A 297 18.19 -24.00 -3.27
C VAL A 297 18.89 -22.77 -2.74
N LEU A 298 18.76 -22.51 -1.44
CA LEU A 298 19.50 -21.41 -0.81
C LEU A 298 21.00 -21.73 -0.77
N SER A 299 21.83 -20.76 -1.17
CA SER A 299 23.29 -20.86 -1.16
C SER A 299 23.83 -21.22 0.22
N LYS A 300 25.05 -21.80 0.28
CA LYS A 300 25.66 -22.26 1.55
C LYS A 300 25.75 -21.12 2.59
N ASP A 301 26.16 -19.94 2.17
CA ASP A 301 26.21 -18.72 2.98
C ASP A 301 24.82 -18.11 3.29
N GLY A 302 23.76 -18.62 2.66
CA GLY A 302 22.37 -18.25 2.93
C GLY A 302 21.95 -16.92 2.31
N THR A 303 22.74 -16.38 1.38
CA THR A 303 22.54 -15.02 0.84
C THR A 303 21.58 -14.99 -0.35
N VAL A 304 21.64 -15.97 -1.25
CA VAL A 304 20.90 -16.00 -2.53
C VAL A 304 20.41 -17.40 -2.88
N LEU A 305 19.47 -17.52 -3.82
CA LEU A 305 19.13 -18.77 -4.48
C LEU A 305 20.14 -19.11 -5.57
N VAL A 306 20.58 -20.36 -5.59
CA VAL A 306 21.46 -20.93 -6.61
C VAL A 306 20.84 -22.19 -7.19
N VAL A 307 21.31 -22.59 -8.38
CA VAL A 307 20.96 -23.89 -8.96
C VAL A 307 21.75 -24.95 -8.20
N GLY A 308 21.05 -25.81 -7.47
CA GLY A 308 21.65 -26.95 -6.77
C GLY A 308 22.26 -27.93 -7.76
N ASN A 309 23.43 -28.47 -7.41
CA ASN A 309 23.90 -29.68 -8.06
C ASN A 309 23.01 -30.84 -7.60
N PRO A 310 22.59 -31.74 -8.52
CA PRO A 310 21.79 -32.91 -8.18
C PRO A 310 22.47 -33.81 -7.16
#